data_AF-A0A957RNM8-F1
#
_entry.id   AF-A0A957RNM8-F1
#
_cell.length_a   1.000
_cell.length_b   1.000
_cell.length_c   1.000
_cell.angle_alpha   90.00
_cell.angle_beta   90.00
_cell.angle_gamma   90.00
#
_symmetry.space_group_name_H-M   'P 1'
#
loop_
_entity.id
_entity.type
_entity.pdbx_description
1 polymer ?
#
loop_
_entity_poly.entity_id
_entity_poly.type
_entity_poly.pdbx_seq_one_letter_code
_entity_poly.pdbx_strand_id
1 'polypeptide(L)'
;DLDKVRGALIFHFGYPPIMRRMYLNDGDELAELLRAVRALGVTTSLDMAQPDPNSEAGSVDWARVLANVLPHVDLFLPSLDETLFMLDRPRYDAMQSGVLDRTPDSELLHAVSDRLLAMGAAVVGLKLGDRGLYLRTTPDRVRLQRAGAAFDPLPVGWLGRELVTPCFTATVRGTTGAG
;
A
#
# COMPACT_ATOMS: atom_id res chain seq x y z
N ASP A 1 -0.96 23.74 2.28
CA ASP A 1 -1.08 24.25 3.65
C ASP A 1 -1.24 23.07 4.59
N LEU A 2 -0.15 22.69 5.27
CA LEU A 2 -0.13 21.54 6.18
C LEU A 2 -0.93 21.78 7.47
N ASP A 3 -1.21 23.04 7.82
CA ASP A 3 -1.99 23.35 9.01
C ASP A 3 -3.45 22.89 8.88
N LYS A 4 -3.95 22.72 7.65
CA LYS A 4 -5.26 22.11 7.40
C LYS A 4 -5.33 20.62 7.76
N VAL A 5 -4.19 19.95 7.80
CA VAL A 5 -4.07 18.53 8.14
C VAL A 5 -3.83 18.36 9.65
N ARG A 6 -3.37 19.42 10.33
CA ARG A 6 -3.13 19.41 11.78
C ARG A 6 -4.43 19.11 12.52
N GLY A 7 -4.44 18.02 13.29
CA GLY A 7 -5.59 17.56 14.06
C GLY A 7 -6.49 16.55 13.33
N ALA A 8 -6.22 16.23 12.06
CA ALA A 8 -6.83 15.06 11.42
C ALA A 8 -6.33 13.77 12.07
N LEU A 9 -7.17 12.73 12.13
CA LEU A 9 -6.74 11.41 12.59
C LEU A 9 -5.90 10.69 11.52
N ILE A 10 -6.36 10.76 10.28
CA ILE A 10 -5.76 10.09 9.13
C ILE A 10 -5.64 11.08 7.97
N PHE A 11 -4.50 11.04 7.29
CA PHE A 11 -4.30 11.65 5.98
C PHE A 11 -4.11 10.54 4.96
N HIS A 12 -4.97 10.52 3.94
CA HIS A 12 -4.89 9.54 2.87
C HIS A 12 -4.40 10.19 1.58
N PHE A 13 -3.39 9.60 0.96
CA PHE A 13 -2.91 9.95 -0.35
C PHE A 13 -3.13 8.78 -1.31
N GLY A 14 -3.79 9.03 -2.43
CA GLY A 14 -4.12 8.00 -3.40
C GLY A 14 -3.47 8.25 -4.75
N TYR A 15 -3.17 7.17 -5.45
CA TYR A 15 -2.83 7.16 -6.88
C TYR A 15 -1.59 7.99 -7.26
N PRO A 16 -0.45 7.94 -6.54
CA PRO A 16 0.76 8.64 -6.97
C PRO A 16 1.28 8.26 -8.37
N PRO A 17 1.08 7.05 -8.93
CA PRO A 17 1.61 6.72 -10.26
C PRO A 17 1.02 7.54 -11.40
N ILE A 18 -0.15 8.17 -11.20
CA ILE A 18 -0.74 9.08 -12.20
C ILE A 18 -0.32 10.55 -11.97
N MET A 19 0.51 10.83 -10.97
CA MET A 19 0.97 12.16 -10.61
C MET A 19 2.48 12.25 -10.79
N ARG A 20 2.93 12.71 -11.96
CA ARG A 20 4.35 12.66 -12.37
C ARG A 20 5.37 13.03 -11.28
N ARG A 21 5.16 14.14 -10.56
CA ARG A 21 6.07 14.59 -9.50
C ARG A 21 6.21 13.61 -8.33
N MET A 22 5.20 12.75 -8.08
CA MET A 22 5.16 11.84 -6.95
C MET A 22 6.02 10.59 -7.14
N TYR A 23 6.46 10.28 -8.37
CA TYR A 23 7.35 9.15 -8.64
C TYR A 23 8.72 9.56 -9.19
N LEU A 24 8.90 10.82 -9.60
CA LEU A 24 10.22 11.32 -10.02
C LEU A 24 11.21 11.32 -8.86
N ASN A 25 12.50 11.25 -9.21
CA ASN A 25 13.61 11.26 -8.25
C ASN A 25 13.36 10.24 -7.12
N ASP A 26 13.07 8.99 -7.49
CA ASP A 26 12.80 7.92 -6.52
C ASP A 26 11.67 8.24 -5.52
N GLY A 27 10.70 9.06 -5.92
CA GLY A 27 9.54 9.42 -5.11
C GLY A 27 9.79 10.49 -4.05
N ASP A 28 10.86 11.31 -4.18
CA ASP A 28 11.25 12.32 -3.20
C ASP A 28 10.09 13.23 -2.76
N GLU A 29 9.30 13.76 -3.70
CA GLU A 29 8.18 14.66 -3.37
C GLU A 29 7.11 13.94 -2.52
N LEU A 30 6.81 12.68 -2.84
CA LEU A 30 5.83 11.88 -2.11
C LEU A 30 6.36 11.54 -0.71
N ALA A 31 7.63 11.14 -0.62
CA ALA A 31 8.30 10.85 0.64
C ALA A 31 8.33 12.10 1.55
N GLU A 32 8.69 13.27 1.00
CA GLU A 32 8.69 14.53 1.74
C GLU A 32 7.32 14.94 2.25
N LEU A 33 6.28 14.83 1.40
CA LEU A 33 4.90 15.12 1.79
C LEU A 33 4.46 14.23 2.96
N LEU A 34 4.61 12.92 2.83
CA LEU A 34 4.18 11.95 3.84
C LEU A 34 4.98 12.10 5.13
N ARG A 35 6.30 12.34 5.03
CA ARG A 35 7.15 12.64 6.19
C ARG A 35 6.67 13.89 6.93
N ALA A 36 6.34 14.96 6.21
CA ALA A 36 5.87 16.21 6.80
C ALA A 36 4.51 16.03 7.49
N VAL A 37 3.58 15.29 6.87
CA VAL A 37 2.28 14.96 7.48
C VAL A 37 2.46 14.09 8.73
N ARG A 38 3.30 13.06 8.65
CA ARG A 38 3.56 12.16 9.78
C ARG A 38 4.20 12.89 10.97
N ALA A 39 5.03 13.91 10.73
CA ALA A 39 5.60 14.75 11.78
C ALA A 39 4.56 15.56 12.57
N LEU A 40 3.33 15.71 12.05
CA LEU A 40 2.21 16.32 12.77
C LEU A 40 1.47 15.35 13.71
N GLY A 41 1.89 14.08 13.78
CA GLY A 41 1.24 13.03 14.56
C GLY A 41 0.01 12.41 13.88
N VAL A 42 -0.25 12.76 12.61
CA VAL A 42 -1.36 12.23 11.81
C VAL A 42 -0.96 10.87 11.23
N THR A 43 -1.87 9.89 11.25
CA THR A 43 -1.66 8.60 10.59
C THR A 43 -1.62 8.79 9.07
N THR A 44 -0.57 8.33 8.41
CA THR A 44 -0.47 8.40 6.94
C THR A 44 -0.97 7.12 6.28
N SER A 45 -1.86 7.27 5.30
CA SER A 45 -2.34 6.19 4.46
C SER A 45 -1.98 6.44 3.01
N LEU A 46 -1.55 5.39 2.30
CA LEU A 46 -1.18 5.45 0.90
C LEU A 46 -1.86 4.31 0.14
N ASP A 47 -2.56 4.66 -0.94
CA ASP A 47 -3.06 3.72 -1.95
C ASP A 47 -2.42 4.01 -3.30
N MET A 48 -2.27 2.96 -4.11
CA MET A 48 -1.59 3.02 -5.40
C MET A 48 -2.62 3.00 -6.53
N ALA A 49 -2.16 3.43 -7.70
CA ALA A 49 -2.81 3.09 -8.96
C ALA A 49 -1.89 2.12 -9.70
N GLN A 50 -2.44 1.27 -10.57
CA GLN A 50 -1.58 0.54 -11.48
C GLN A 50 -0.91 1.51 -12.45
N PRO A 51 0.43 1.56 -12.54
CA PRO A 51 1.11 2.36 -13.55
C PRO A 51 0.71 1.86 -14.94
N ASP A 52 0.46 2.77 -15.88
CA ASP A 52 0.28 2.38 -17.28
C ASP A 52 1.60 1.78 -17.79
N PRO A 53 1.61 0.51 -18.24
CA PRO A 53 2.82 -0.18 -18.71
C PRO A 53 3.54 0.56 -19.85
N ASN A 54 2.83 1.36 -20.64
CA ASN A 54 3.37 2.08 -21.79
C ASN A 54 3.73 3.54 -21.49
N SER A 55 3.55 3.98 -20.24
CA SER A 55 3.84 5.34 -19.79
C SER A 55 5.23 5.45 -19.14
N GLU A 56 5.66 6.68 -18.85
CA GLU A 56 6.85 6.94 -18.02
C GLU A 56 6.76 6.21 -16.67
N ALA A 57 5.60 6.28 -16.00
CA ALA A 57 5.36 5.60 -14.72
C ALA A 57 5.50 4.07 -14.83
N GLY A 58 5.20 3.48 -15.98
CA GLY A 58 5.34 2.04 -16.23
C GLY A 58 6.79 1.56 -16.31
N SER A 59 7.75 2.48 -16.47
CA SER A 59 9.18 2.19 -16.61
C SER A 59 10.00 2.62 -15.37
N VAL A 60 9.35 3.16 -14.33
CA VAL A 60 10.00 3.58 -13.09
C VAL A 60 10.46 2.38 -12.27
N ASP A 61 11.61 2.51 -11.60
CA ASP A 61 12.04 1.56 -10.56
C ASP A 61 11.19 1.74 -9.29
N TRP A 62 10.03 1.09 -9.29
CA TRP A 62 9.10 1.16 -8.18
C TRP A 62 9.61 0.54 -6.90
N ALA A 63 10.54 -0.42 -6.98
CA ALA A 63 11.16 -0.97 -5.78
C ALA A 63 11.97 0.12 -5.04
N ARG A 64 12.67 0.98 -5.79
CA ARG A 64 13.40 2.12 -5.24
C ARG A 64 12.47 3.22 -4.71
N VAL A 65 11.40 3.55 -5.45
CA VAL A 65 10.38 4.51 -5.00
C VAL A 65 9.72 4.05 -3.70
N LEU A 66 9.27 2.79 -3.63
CA LEU A 66 8.60 2.26 -2.44
C LEU A 66 9.55 2.15 -1.25
N ALA A 67 10.83 1.81 -1.46
CA ALA A 67 11.83 1.81 -0.40
C ALA A 67 12.07 3.21 0.21
N ASN A 68 11.93 4.27 -0.57
CA ASN A 68 12.03 5.66 -0.10
C ASN A 68 10.74 6.13 0.61
N VAL A 69 9.58 5.72 0.09
CA VAL A 69 8.27 6.23 0.51
C VAL A 69 7.70 5.49 1.73
N LEU A 70 7.76 4.15 1.76
CA LEU A 70 7.10 3.34 2.78
C LEU A 70 7.56 3.57 4.23
N PRO A 71 8.80 4.04 4.54
CA PRO A 71 9.16 4.46 5.89
C PRO A 71 8.31 5.63 6.45
N HIS A 72 7.56 6.32 5.60
CA HIS A 72 6.68 7.44 5.95
C HIS A 72 5.19 7.10 5.82
N VAL A 73 4.86 5.84 5.57
CA VAL A 73 3.50 5.33 5.39
C VAL A 73 3.15 4.42 6.56
N ASP A 74 2.08 4.75 7.28
CA ASP A 74 1.58 3.90 8.36
C ASP A 74 0.67 2.79 7.80
N LEU A 75 -0.25 3.14 6.88
CA LEU A 75 -1.19 2.23 6.22
C LEU A 75 -0.95 2.19 4.71
N PHE A 76 -0.35 1.12 4.21
CA PHE A 76 -0.15 0.91 2.77
C PHE A 76 -1.20 -0.06 2.22
N LEU A 77 -2.04 0.41 1.30
CA LEU A 77 -3.26 -0.29 0.91
C LEU A 77 -3.36 -0.63 -0.58
N PRO A 78 -2.33 -1.09 -1.31
CA PRO A 78 -2.45 -1.34 -2.76
C PRO A 78 -3.29 -2.60 -3.07
N SER A 79 -3.62 -2.82 -4.34
CA SER A 79 -4.00 -4.16 -4.80
C SER A 79 -2.78 -5.08 -4.95
N LEU A 80 -3.03 -6.40 -4.97
CA LEU A 80 -1.97 -7.37 -5.26
C LEU A 80 -1.39 -7.17 -6.67
N ASP A 81 -2.24 -6.96 -7.68
CA ASP A 81 -1.81 -6.78 -9.07
C ASP A 81 -0.89 -5.55 -9.22
N GLU A 82 -1.24 -4.43 -8.59
CA GLU A 82 -0.39 -3.23 -8.55
C GLU A 82 0.95 -3.51 -7.87
N THR A 83 0.92 -4.23 -6.76
CA THR A 83 2.14 -4.57 -6.01
C THR A 83 3.06 -5.48 -6.82
N LEU A 84 2.50 -6.49 -7.50
CA LEU A 84 3.27 -7.37 -8.37
C LEU A 84 3.81 -6.61 -9.58
N PHE A 85 3.03 -5.73 -10.20
CA PHE A 85 3.53 -4.88 -11.28
C PHE A 85 4.78 -4.09 -10.85
N MET A 86 4.75 -3.53 -9.63
CA MET A 86 5.81 -2.70 -9.08
C MET A 86 7.03 -3.47 -8.58
N LEU A 87 6.83 -4.65 -7.98
CA LEU A 87 7.86 -5.36 -7.22
C LEU A 87 8.29 -6.70 -7.85
N ASP A 88 7.48 -7.27 -8.75
CA ASP A 88 7.69 -8.56 -9.41
C ASP A 88 7.03 -8.57 -10.81
N ARG A 89 7.54 -7.70 -11.68
CA ARG A 89 7.00 -7.52 -13.04
C ARG A 89 6.93 -8.82 -13.85
N PRO A 90 7.93 -9.73 -13.80
CA PRO A 90 7.84 -11.02 -14.49
C PRO A 90 6.65 -11.87 -14.04
N ARG A 91 6.38 -11.96 -12.73
CA ARG A 91 5.20 -12.69 -12.22
C ARG A 91 3.89 -12.03 -12.63
N TYR A 92 3.83 -10.70 -12.55
CA TYR A 92 2.68 -9.94 -13.04
C TYR A 92 2.40 -10.25 -14.52
N ASP A 93 3.40 -10.17 -15.39
CA ASP A 93 3.23 -10.43 -16.83
C ASP A 93 2.83 -11.89 -17.11
N ALA A 94 3.35 -12.86 -16.35
CA ALA A 94 2.96 -14.27 -16.44
C ALA A 94 1.49 -14.50 -16.02
N MET A 95 1.01 -13.78 -15.00
CA MET A 95 -0.39 -13.83 -14.56
C MET A 95 -1.33 -13.14 -15.57
N GLN A 96 -0.92 -12.01 -16.16
CA GLN A 96 -1.73 -11.33 -17.18
C GLN A 96 -1.83 -12.12 -18.48
N SER A 97 -0.77 -12.84 -18.86
CA SER A 97 -0.76 -13.71 -20.05
C SER A 97 -1.42 -15.09 -19.83
N GLY A 98 -1.80 -15.41 -18.59
CA GLY A 98 -2.42 -16.68 -18.23
C GLY A 98 -1.45 -17.87 -18.13
N VAL A 99 -0.13 -17.61 -18.16
CA VAL A 99 0.91 -18.62 -17.92
C VAL A 99 0.90 -19.07 -16.45
N LEU A 100 0.60 -18.15 -15.53
CA LEU A 100 0.49 -18.41 -14.10
C LEU A 100 -0.94 -18.13 -13.62
N ASP A 101 -1.46 -18.95 -12.70
CA ASP A 101 -2.80 -18.77 -12.14
C ASP A 101 -2.89 -17.44 -11.38
N ARG A 102 -3.95 -16.68 -11.64
CA ARG A 102 -4.22 -15.42 -10.95
C ARG A 102 -4.59 -15.61 -9.48
N THR A 103 -4.88 -16.83 -9.03
CA THR A 103 -5.22 -17.14 -7.64
C THR A 103 -4.00 -16.99 -6.73
N PRO A 104 -3.98 -15.99 -5.82
CA PRO A 104 -2.89 -15.87 -4.89
C PRO A 104 -2.97 -16.99 -3.84
N ASP A 105 -1.88 -17.71 -3.65
CA ASP A 105 -1.69 -18.59 -2.51
C ASP A 105 -1.22 -17.80 -1.28
N SER A 106 -1.27 -18.44 -0.12
CA SER A 106 -0.84 -17.83 1.15
C SER A 106 0.64 -17.48 1.15
N GLU A 107 1.47 -18.26 0.46
CA GLU A 107 2.92 -18.05 0.40
C GLU A 107 3.26 -16.74 -0.34
N LEU A 108 2.60 -16.48 -1.47
CA LEU A 108 2.71 -15.23 -2.21
C LEU A 108 2.29 -14.03 -1.37
N LEU A 109 1.10 -14.10 -0.75
CA LEU A 109 0.57 -13.01 0.07
C LEU A 109 1.51 -12.71 1.24
N HIS A 110 2.01 -13.75 1.89
CA HIS A 110 2.98 -13.64 2.97
C HIS A 110 4.27 -12.97 2.49
N ALA A 111 4.89 -13.47 1.42
CA ALA A 111 6.14 -12.94 0.89
C ALA A 111 6.04 -11.47 0.42
N VAL A 112 4.97 -11.13 -0.30
CA VAL A 112 4.72 -9.77 -0.78
C VAL A 112 4.51 -8.81 0.39
N SER A 113 3.67 -9.19 1.35
CA SER A 113 3.43 -8.35 2.53
C SER A 113 4.66 -8.23 3.42
N ASP A 114 5.48 -9.28 3.55
CA ASP A 114 6.73 -9.25 4.32
C ASP A 114 7.69 -8.22 3.73
N ARG A 115 7.86 -8.24 2.40
CA ARG A 115 8.70 -7.27 1.70
C ARG A 115 8.21 -5.83 1.90
N LEU A 116 6.90 -5.59 1.85
CA LEU A 116 6.31 -4.26 2.06
C LEU A 116 6.46 -3.77 3.52
N LEU A 117 6.29 -4.66 4.50
CA LEU A 117 6.54 -4.34 5.91
C LEU A 117 8.03 -4.09 6.17
N ALA A 118 8.92 -4.85 5.52
CA ALA A 118 10.37 -4.66 5.59
C ALA A 118 10.79 -3.30 5.01
N MET A 119 10.08 -2.80 4.00
CA MET A 119 10.29 -1.47 3.41
C MET A 119 9.82 -0.31 4.32
N GLY A 120 9.02 -0.56 5.36
CA GLY A 120 8.75 0.44 6.40
C GLY A 120 7.29 0.61 6.80
N ALA A 121 6.34 0.08 6.04
CA ALA A 121 4.92 0.19 6.39
C ALA A 121 4.60 -0.44 7.75
N ALA A 122 3.65 0.12 8.49
CA ALA A 122 3.18 -0.48 9.75
C ALA A 122 2.06 -1.51 9.51
N VAL A 123 1.19 -1.23 8.53
CA VAL A 123 0.09 -2.10 8.09
C VAL A 123 0.09 -2.17 6.58
N VAL A 124 -0.07 -3.38 6.04
CA VAL A 124 -0.22 -3.66 4.61
C VAL A 124 -1.58 -4.31 4.38
N GLY A 125 -2.42 -3.68 3.56
CA GLY A 125 -3.69 -4.23 3.10
C GLY A 125 -3.63 -4.48 1.59
N LEU A 126 -3.73 -5.73 1.15
CA LEU A 126 -3.71 -6.10 -0.27
C LEU A 126 -5.13 -6.39 -0.74
N LYS A 127 -5.65 -5.57 -1.65
CA LYS A 127 -6.92 -5.85 -2.34
C LYS A 127 -6.73 -7.02 -3.31
N LEU A 128 -7.61 -8.02 -3.23
CA LEU A 128 -7.57 -9.26 -4.02
C LEU A 128 -8.72 -9.34 -5.04
N GLY A 129 -9.33 -8.21 -5.40
CA GLY A 129 -10.49 -8.14 -6.28
C GLY A 129 -11.71 -8.81 -5.65
N ASP A 130 -12.35 -9.72 -6.39
CA ASP A 130 -13.51 -10.49 -5.93
C ASP A 130 -13.20 -11.55 -4.87
N ARG A 131 -11.91 -11.76 -4.56
CA ARG A 131 -11.43 -12.71 -3.54
C ARG A 131 -11.30 -12.10 -2.16
N GLY A 132 -11.52 -10.80 -2.02
CA GLY A 132 -11.54 -10.10 -0.73
C GLY A 132 -10.29 -9.30 -0.42
N LEU A 133 -9.91 -9.26 0.86
CA LEU A 133 -8.84 -8.42 1.37
C LEU A 133 -7.89 -9.26 2.23
N TYR A 134 -6.61 -9.16 1.94
CA TYR A 134 -5.53 -9.64 2.81
C TYR A 134 -5.00 -8.47 3.63
N LEU A 135 -4.71 -8.68 4.92
CA LEU A 135 -4.14 -7.67 5.79
C LEU A 135 -3.04 -8.26 6.66
N ARG A 136 -1.91 -7.57 6.76
CA ARG A 136 -0.83 -7.90 7.69
C ARG A 136 -0.32 -6.67 8.42
N THR A 137 -0.02 -6.81 9.71
CA THR A 137 0.58 -5.76 10.52
C THR A 137 2.01 -6.14 10.93
N THR A 138 2.84 -5.12 11.13
CA THR A 138 4.22 -5.33 11.58
C THR A 138 4.26 -5.97 12.98
N PRO A 139 5.22 -6.87 13.25
CA PRO A 139 5.52 -7.33 14.62
C PRO A 139 6.30 -6.29 15.44
N ASP A 140 6.76 -5.19 14.82
CA ASP A 140 7.47 -4.09 15.47
C ASP A 140 6.51 -3.19 16.25
N ARG A 141 6.49 -3.37 17.58
CA ARG A 141 5.62 -2.61 18.48
C ARG A 141 5.85 -1.10 18.40
N VAL A 142 7.10 -0.67 18.28
CA VAL A 142 7.45 0.75 18.27
C VAL A 142 6.93 1.39 16.99
N ARG A 143 7.06 0.70 15.86
CA ARG A 143 6.54 1.18 14.58
C ARG A 143 5.03 1.28 14.57
N LEU A 144 4.34 0.24 15.04
CA LEU A 144 2.87 0.22 15.09
C LEU A 144 2.31 1.28 16.07
N GLN A 145 2.98 1.51 17.20
CA GLN A 145 2.58 2.57 18.15
C GLN A 145 2.84 3.98 17.60
N ARG A 146 3.78 4.13 16.67
CA ARG A 146 4.08 5.40 15.99
C ARG A 146 3.25 5.61 14.72
N ALA A 147 2.25 4.77 14.46
CA ALA A 147 1.39 4.84 13.28
C ALA A 147 0.35 5.99 13.35
N GLY A 148 0.69 7.08 14.03
CA GLY A 148 -0.13 8.29 14.18
C GLY A 148 -1.36 8.12 15.08
N ALA A 149 -2.20 9.16 15.07
CA ALA A 149 -3.36 9.33 15.94
C ALA A 149 -4.40 8.20 15.87
N ALA A 150 -4.53 7.48 14.75
CA ALA A 150 -5.46 6.34 14.64
C ALA A 150 -5.03 5.12 15.47
N PHE A 151 -3.77 5.07 15.92
CA PHE A 151 -3.19 3.99 16.71
C PHE A 151 -2.80 4.46 18.13
N ASP A 152 -3.33 5.59 18.60
CA ASP A 152 -3.13 6.08 19.96
C ASP A 152 -4.46 6.10 20.74
N PRO A 153 -4.66 5.19 21.73
CA PRO A 153 -3.72 4.17 22.19
C PRO A 153 -3.62 2.98 21.23
N LEU A 154 -2.50 2.24 21.31
CA LEU A 154 -2.23 1.09 20.45
C LEU A 154 -3.34 0.02 20.58
N PRO A 155 -4.02 -0.36 19.48
CA PRO A 155 -5.06 -1.38 19.52
C PRO A 155 -4.55 -2.74 20.01
N VAL A 156 -5.23 -3.33 21.00
CA VAL A 156 -4.89 -4.65 21.55
C VAL A 156 -5.10 -5.73 20.49
N GLY A 157 -4.13 -6.66 20.40
CA GLY A 157 -4.23 -7.81 19.49
C GLY A 157 -3.92 -7.50 18.03
N TRP A 158 -3.42 -6.31 17.71
CA TRP A 158 -3.06 -5.90 16.35
C TRP A 158 -1.57 -6.04 16.00
N LEU A 159 -0.72 -6.46 16.92
CA LEU A 159 0.70 -6.66 16.66
C LEU A 159 0.95 -7.96 15.88
N GLY A 160 1.66 -7.89 14.75
CA GLY A 160 2.05 -9.08 13.97
C GLY A 160 0.88 -9.93 13.46
N ARG A 161 -0.28 -9.32 13.18
CA ARG A 161 -1.48 -10.02 12.71
C ARG A 161 -1.40 -10.27 11.22
N GLU A 162 -1.99 -11.37 10.79
CA GLU A 162 -2.14 -11.76 9.38
C GLU A 162 -3.56 -12.31 9.20
N LEU A 163 -4.33 -11.71 8.29
CA LEU A 163 -5.76 -11.93 8.15
C LEU A 163 -6.14 -11.96 6.66
N VAL A 164 -7.10 -12.80 6.32
CA VAL A 164 -7.76 -12.81 5.01
C VAL A 164 -9.26 -12.82 5.22
N THR A 165 -9.97 -11.94 4.53
CA THR A 165 -11.44 -11.89 4.55
C THR A 165 -11.98 -11.95 3.13
N PRO A 166 -13.01 -12.78 2.85
CA PRO A 166 -13.65 -12.80 1.54
C PRO A 166 -14.51 -11.55 1.30
N CYS A 167 -14.87 -11.31 0.04
CA CYS A 167 -15.91 -10.33 -0.32
C CYS A 167 -17.31 -10.80 0.11
N PHE A 168 -18.20 -9.85 0.35
CA PHE A 168 -19.64 -10.14 0.40
C PHE A 168 -20.15 -10.53 -0.99
N THR A 169 -21.10 -11.47 -1.05
CA THR A 169 -21.81 -11.78 -2.30
C THR A 169 -22.70 -10.60 -2.68
N ALA A 170 -22.46 -10.01 -3.84
CA ALA A 170 -23.20 -8.85 -4.33
C ALA A 170 -23.50 -8.96 -5.83
N THR A 171 -24.59 -8.33 -6.26
CA THR A 171 -24.90 -8.17 -7.68
C THR A 171 -24.11 -6.99 -8.23
N VAL A 172 -22.98 -7.27 -8.89
CA VAL A 172 -22.07 -6.25 -9.41
C VAL A 172 -22.75 -5.42 -10.51
N ARG A 173 -22.69 -4.10 -10.38
CA ARG A 173 -23.17 -3.12 -11.38
C ARG A 173 -22.04 -2.31 -12.02
N GLY A 174 -20.96 -2.11 -11.27
CA GLY A 174 -19.72 -1.46 -11.69
C GLY A 174 -18.66 -1.63 -10.61
N THR A 175 -17.39 -1.47 -10.97
CA THR A 175 -16.24 -1.65 -10.07
C THR A 175 -15.47 -0.35 -9.82
N THR A 176 -15.85 0.74 -10.49
CA THR A 176 -15.27 2.07 -10.27
C THR A 176 -15.52 2.52 -8.82
N GLY A 177 -14.43 2.82 -8.10
CA GLY A 177 -14.50 3.25 -6.69
C GLY A 177 -14.72 2.12 -5.68
N ALA A 178 -14.52 0.85 -6.07
CA ALA A 178 -14.61 -0.27 -5.14
C ALA A 178 -13.34 -0.51 -4.28
N GLY A 179 -12.22 0.14 -4.66
CA GLY A 179 -10.91 0.01 -4.01
C GLY A 179 -10.73 0.88 -2.77
#